data_AF-A0A522FP96-F1
#
_entry.id   AF-A0A522FP96-F1
#
_cell.length_a   1.000
_cell.length_b   1.000
_cell.length_c   1.000
_cell.angle_alpha   90.00
_cell.angle_beta   90.00
_cell.angle_gamma   90.00
#
_symmetry.space_group_name_H-M   'P 1'
#
loop_
_entity.id
_entity.type
_entity.pdbx_description
1 polymer ?
#
loop_
_entity_poly.entity_id
_entity_poly.type
_entity_poly.pdbx_seq_one_letter_code
_entity_poly.pdbx_strand_id
1 'polypeptide(L)'
;MNLFENISEKKLKETVPTLRLNNPAHPAQQQLRQVTKIIDQNVQVEVVGDHTVTKISAPAEDLMTALKNLDEAITLCPNDMDLLVVKATILNVSAQFKSAEEMLDLVLSQDPDHFEAKMWKNYWETWSDALRYPKWDEQSSSLHPVMATHLNIGHHVQIVRDGMQKTLAIVTGVQGPPFDKRTQVKVDWVLSKTPYGPLVAYYPKVIEPSGEPSIMEAFLPIFQPQFNQVSPLEGYFLIQQLAFTPYFFLTLTSGNDVLLNRKIFPGEKTISKIRDITSELVSSRSYLPQHQFQSAMQWHMNNFDMSQLTFE
;
A
#
# COMPACT_ATOMS: atom_id res chain seq x y z
N MET A 1 15.62 -15.10 8.52
CA MET A 1 16.75 -14.31 8.00
C MET A 1 16.29 -12.85 8.01
N ASN A 2 16.96 -11.97 8.77
CA ASN A 2 16.49 -10.61 9.04
C ASN A 2 16.47 -9.78 7.75
N LEU A 3 15.28 -9.31 7.32
CA LEU A 3 15.08 -8.43 6.15
C LEU A 3 15.79 -7.06 6.28
N PHE A 4 16.35 -6.75 7.45
CA PHE A 4 16.79 -5.39 7.84
C PHE A 4 18.26 -5.30 8.27
N GLU A 5 19.05 -6.37 8.17
CA GLU A 5 20.50 -6.29 8.49
C GLU A 5 21.33 -5.52 7.45
N ASN A 6 20.72 -5.03 6.36
CA ASN A 6 21.42 -4.32 5.28
C ASN A 6 20.92 -2.90 4.97
N ILE A 7 20.13 -2.26 5.84
CA ILE A 7 19.78 -0.82 5.69
C ILE A 7 20.96 0.10 6.13
N SER A 8 22.19 -0.34 5.90
CA SER A 8 23.40 0.42 6.19
C SER A 8 23.72 1.36 5.04
N GLU A 9 23.25 2.62 5.12
CA GLU A 9 23.91 3.88 4.72
C GLU A 9 24.60 4.00 3.33
N LYS A 10 24.48 3.04 2.42
CA LYS A 10 25.31 2.98 1.21
C LYS A 10 24.51 2.79 -0.08
N LYS A 11 23.61 3.73 -0.37
CA LYS A 11 23.30 4.23 -1.73
C LYS A 11 22.27 5.37 -1.69
N LEU A 12 22.67 6.50 -1.11
CA LEU A 12 22.12 7.83 -1.45
C LEU A 12 22.67 8.33 -2.81
N LYS A 13 22.75 7.45 -3.81
CA LYS A 13 23.21 7.80 -5.16
C LYS A 13 22.05 7.70 -6.13
N GLU A 14 21.53 8.88 -6.46
CA GLU A 14 20.70 9.18 -7.63
C GLU A 14 19.44 8.32 -7.71
N THR A 15 18.45 8.65 -6.89
CA THR A 15 17.07 8.26 -7.16
C THR A 15 16.66 8.90 -8.48
N VAL A 16 16.78 8.14 -9.58
CA VAL A 16 15.88 8.28 -10.72
C VAL A 16 14.48 8.42 -10.09
N PRO A 17 13.70 9.47 -10.40
CA PRO A 17 12.36 9.58 -9.83
C PRO A 17 11.65 8.27 -10.16
N THR A 18 11.31 7.48 -9.13
CA THR A 18 10.68 6.17 -9.30
C THR A 18 9.52 6.36 -10.27
N LEU A 19 9.65 5.78 -11.46
CA LEU A 19 8.69 5.97 -12.53
C LEU A 19 7.40 5.27 -12.10
N ARG A 20 6.43 6.04 -11.61
CA ARG A 20 5.20 5.47 -11.08
C ARG A 20 4.38 4.91 -12.25
N LEU A 21 3.94 3.67 -12.16
CA LEU A 21 3.20 3.00 -13.24
C LEU A 21 1.91 3.74 -13.65
N ASN A 22 1.26 4.46 -12.73
CA ASN A 22 0.06 5.26 -13.04
C ASN A 22 0.33 6.73 -13.33
N ASN A 23 1.60 7.15 -13.44
CA ASN A 23 1.93 8.52 -13.80
C ASN A 23 1.49 8.79 -15.25
N PRO A 24 0.63 9.79 -15.53
CA PRO A 24 0.28 10.15 -16.89
C PRO A 24 1.48 10.50 -17.79
N ALA A 25 2.60 10.93 -17.19
CA ALA A 25 3.85 11.22 -17.87
C ALA A 25 4.80 10.02 -17.97
N HIS A 26 4.39 8.82 -17.54
CA HIS A 26 5.19 7.61 -17.70
C HIS A 26 5.44 7.32 -19.19
N PRO A 27 6.68 7.08 -19.65
CA PRO A 27 6.96 6.89 -21.09
C PRO A 27 6.17 5.72 -21.71
N ALA A 28 5.93 4.66 -20.93
CA ALA A 28 5.11 3.52 -21.32
C ALA A 28 3.61 3.62 -20.94
N GLN A 29 3.09 4.83 -20.68
CA GLN A 29 1.71 5.00 -20.18
C GLN A 29 0.65 4.44 -21.13
N GLN A 30 0.89 4.48 -22.44
CA GLN A 30 -0.04 3.89 -23.42
C GLN A 30 -0.13 2.38 -23.24
N GLN A 31 1.00 1.69 -23.15
CA GLN A 31 1.07 0.24 -22.92
C GLN A 31 0.43 -0.13 -21.58
N LEU A 32 0.78 0.58 -20.51
CA LEU A 32 0.23 0.34 -19.17
C LEU A 32 -1.30 0.51 -19.10
N ARG A 33 -1.86 1.47 -19.85
CA ARG A 33 -3.32 1.60 -19.99
C ARG A 33 -3.96 0.41 -20.70
N GLN A 34 -3.33 -0.14 -21.74
CA GLN A 34 -3.85 -1.32 -22.42
C GLN A 34 -3.81 -2.55 -21.50
N VAL A 35 -2.69 -2.75 -20.78
CA VAL A 35 -2.55 -3.81 -19.78
C VAL A 35 -3.65 -3.69 -18.71
N THR A 36 -3.78 -2.50 -18.11
CA THR A 36 -4.79 -2.23 -17.07
C THR A 36 -6.20 -2.47 -17.59
N LYS A 37 -6.51 -2.05 -18.82
CA LYS A 37 -7.83 -2.27 -19.43
C LYS A 37 -8.15 -3.76 -19.57
N ILE A 38 -7.21 -4.56 -20.08
CA ILE A 38 -7.39 -6.01 -20.23
C ILE A 38 -7.63 -6.65 -18.85
N ILE A 39 -6.82 -6.28 -17.86
CA ILE A 39 -6.92 -6.81 -16.50
C ILE A 39 -8.26 -6.42 -15.86
N ASP A 40 -8.66 -5.14 -15.93
CA ASP A 40 -9.91 -4.66 -15.33
C ASP A 40 -11.16 -5.30 -15.94
N GLN A 41 -11.09 -5.74 -17.20
CA GLN A 41 -12.19 -6.45 -17.86
C GLN A 41 -12.32 -7.92 -17.41
N ASN A 42 -11.25 -8.49 -16.86
CA ASN A 42 -11.12 -9.94 -16.67
C ASN A 42 -10.79 -10.35 -15.23
N VAL A 43 -10.49 -9.40 -14.34
CA VAL A 43 -10.17 -9.64 -12.93
C VAL A 43 -11.20 -8.95 -12.05
N GLN A 44 -11.86 -9.74 -11.22
CA GLN A 44 -12.84 -9.25 -10.24
C GLN A 44 -12.42 -9.70 -8.86
N VAL A 45 -12.45 -8.76 -7.91
CA VAL A 45 -12.23 -9.04 -6.49
C VAL A 45 -13.58 -8.91 -5.81
N GLU A 46 -13.98 -9.92 -5.06
CA GLU A 46 -15.30 -9.98 -4.42
C GLU A 46 -15.17 -10.45 -2.97
N VAL A 47 -16.20 -10.15 -2.17
CA VAL A 47 -16.36 -10.73 -0.83
C VAL A 47 -17.32 -11.91 -0.96
N VAL A 48 -16.89 -13.09 -0.53
CA VAL A 48 -17.72 -14.30 -0.46
C VAL A 48 -17.69 -14.79 0.99
N GLY A 49 -18.80 -14.57 1.70
CA GLY A 49 -18.84 -14.80 3.15
C GLY A 49 -17.92 -13.83 3.89
N ASP A 50 -16.96 -14.38 4.63
CA ASP A 50 -15.91 -13.68 5.38
C ASP A 50 -14.56 -13.64 4.63
N HIS A 51 -14.52 -14.13 3.38
CA HIS A 51 -13.29 -14.19 2.59
C HIS A 51 -13.31 -13.25 1.39
N THR A 52 -12.13 -12.74 1.02
CA THR A 52 -11.92 -12.06 -0.26
C THR A 52 -11.51 -13.09 -1.30
N VAL A 53 -12.19 -13.11 -2.44
CA VAL A 53 -11.92 -14.01 -3.57
C VAL A 53 -11.57 -13.19 -4.80
N THR A 54 -10.55 -13.63 -5.53
CA THR A 54 -10.19 -13.06 -6.83
C THR A 54 -10.61 -14.02 -7.93
N LYS A 55 -11.50 -13.58 -8.80
CA LYS A 55 -11.90 -14.29 -10.01
C LYS A 55 -11.10 -13.74 -11.18
N ILE A 56 -10.38 -14.63 -11.86
CA ILE A 56 -9.62 -14.32 -13.06
C ILE A 56 -10.24 -15.13 -14.19
N SER A 57 -10.86 -14.45 -15.14
CA SER A 57 -11.54 -15.05 -16.29
C SER A 57 -10.89 -14.67 -17.62
N ALA A 58 -9.67 -14.15 -17.58
CA ALA A 58 -8.96 -13.66 -18.76
C ALA A 58 -8.69 -14.80 -19.75
N PRO A 59 -9.14 -14.68 -21.02
CA PRO A 59 -8.71 -15.58 -22.09
C PRO A 59 -7.19 -15.57 -22.23
N ALA A 60 -6.61 -16.69 -22.66
CA ALA A 60 -5.17 -16.78 -22.88
C ALA A 60 -4.65 -15.72 -23.88
N GLU A 61 -5.45 -15.39 -24.90
CA GLU A 61 -5.13 -14.35 -25.88
C GLU A 61 -5.03 -12.95 -25.26
N ASP A 62 -5.92 -12.63 -24.31
CA ASP A 62 -5.92 -11.37 -23.57
C ASP A 62 -4.67 -11.26 -22.71
N LEU A 63 -4.31 -12.32 -21.97
CA LEU A 63 -3.11 -12.36 -21.14
C LEU A 63 -1.83 -12.24 -22.00
N MET A 64 -1.78 -12.90 -23.16
CA MET A 64 -0.68 -12.76 -24.12
C MET A 64 -0.59 -11.34 -24.69
N THR A 65 -1.73 -10.70 -24.96
CA THR A 65 -1.78 -9.31 -25.41
C THR A 65 -1.28 -8.37 -24.32
N ALA A 66 -1.65 -8.60 -23.06
CA ALA A 66 -1.14 -7.85 -21.92
C ALA A 66 0.38 -8.01 -21.76
N LEU A 67 0.90 -9.23 -21.88
CA LEU A 67 2.34 -9.51 -21.84
C LEU A 67 3.10 -8.79 -22.96
N LYS A 68 2.57 -8.79 -24.20
CA LYS A 68 3.17 -8.06 -25.32
C LYS A 68 3.25 -6.55 -25.04
N ASN A 69 2.18 -5.96 -24.51
CA ASN A 69 2.19 -4.54 -24.13
C ASN A 69 3.22 -4.29 -23.02
N LEU A 70 3.40 -5.21 -22.06
CA LEU A 70 4.45 -5.09 -21.04
C LEU A 70 5.85 -5.21 -21.63
N ASP A 71 6.09 -6.08 -22.60
CA ASP A 71 7.40 -6.18 -23.27
C ASP A 71 7.77 -4.88 -24.00
N GLU A 72 6.78 -4.24 -24.65
CA GLU A 72 6.94 -2.91 -25.23
C GLU A 72 7.21 -1.85 -24.14
N ALA A 73 6.49 -1.90 -23.01
CA ALA A 73 6.70 -0.99 -21.89
C ALA A 73 8.11 -1.10 -21.30
N ILE A 74 8.60 -2.33 -21.10
CA ILE A 74 9.96 -2.63 -20.61
C ILE A 74 11.01 -2.15 -21.61
N THR A 75 10.74 -2.25 -22.92
CA THR A 75 11.65 -1.71 -23.95
C THR A 75 11.76 -0.19 -23.86
N LEU A 76 10.65 0.51 -23.56
CA LEU A 76 10.64 1.97 -23.38
C LEU A 76 11.29 2.41 -22.07
N CYS A 77 11.13 1.62 -21.00
CA CYS A 77 11.63 1.90 -19.65
C CYS A 77 12.39 0.69 -19.07
N PRO A 78 13.59 0.32 -19.60
CA PRO A 78 14.27 -0.92 -19.22
C PRO A 78 14.76 -0.96 -17.77
N ASN A 79 14.88 0.21 -17.13
CA ASN A 79 15.33 0.34 -15.75
C ASN A 79 14.17 0.44 -14.74
N ASP A 80 12.92 0.37 -15.20
CA ASP A 80 11.76 0.38 -14.32
C ASP A 80 11.42 -1.04 -13.85
N MET A 81 11.86 -1.37 -12.64
CA MET A 81 11.69 -2.70 -12.05
C MET A 81 10.24 -3.02 -11.72
N ASP A 82 9.38 -2.02 -11.50
CA ASP A 82 7.96 -2.25 -11.26
C ASP A 82 7.29 -2.91 -12.48
N LEU A 83 7.76 -2.61 -13.71
CA LEU A 83 7.27 -3.28 -14.93
C LEU A 83 7.56 -4.78 -14.94
N LEU A 84 8.72 -5.20 -14.43
CA LEU A 84 9.08 -6.61 -14.32
C LEU A 84 8.26 -7.32 -13.24
N VAL A 85 7.96 -6.65 -12.12
CA VAL A 85 7.05 -7.16 -11.09
C VAL A 85 5.62 -7.33 -11.63
N VAL A 86 5.15 -6.37 -12.43
CA VAL A 86 3.86 -6.49 -13.12
C VAL A 86 3.88 -7.66 -14.11
N LYS A 87 4.96 -7.83 -14.87
CA LYS A 87 5.11 -8.98 -15.77
C LYS A 87 5.10 -10.31 -15.02
N ALA A 88 5.80 -10.41 -13.89
CA ALA A 88 5.75 -11.57 -13.00
C ALA A 88 4.32 -11.86 -12.54
N THR A 89 3.54 -10.81 -12.23
CA THR A 89 2.12 -10.93 -11.86
C THR A 89 1.28 -11.54 -12.98
N ILE A 90 1.40 -11.05 -14.21
CA ILE A 90 0.63 -11.59 -15.33
C ILE A 90 1.06 -13.04 -15.67
N LEU A 91 2.35 -13.34 -15.59
CA LEU A 91 2.87 -14.70 -15.78
C LEU A 91 2.34 -15.66 -14.71
N ASN A 92 2.30 -15.23 -13.44
CA ASN A 92 1.79 -16.01 -12.33
C ASN A 92 0.32 -16.39 -12.51
N VAL A 93 -0.54 -15.43 -12.88
CA VAL A 93 -1.96 -15.71 -13.16
C VAL A 93 -2.16 -16.51 -14.45
N SER A 94 -1.19 -16.51 -15.36
CA SER A 94 -1.13 -17.37 -16.54
C SER A 94 -0.56 -18.76 -16.25
N ALA A 95 -0.35 -19.11 -14.97
CA ALA A 95 0.29 -20.35 -14.51
C ALA A 95 1.72 -20.59 -15.06
N GLN A 96 2.40 -19.53 -15.50
CA GLN A 96 3.80 -19.57 -15.94
C GLN A 96 4.74 -19.26 -14.76
N PHE A 97 4.65 -20.06 -13.69
CA PHE A 97 5.29 -19.78 -12.40
C PHE A 97 6.82 -19.62 -12.50
N LYS A 98 7.47 -20.48 -13.28
CA LYS A 98 8.93 -20.40 -13.48
C LYS A 98 9.35 -19.08 -14.13
N SER A 99 8.65 -18.68 -15.18
CA SER A 99 8.91 -17.40 -15.86
C SER A 99 8.64 -16.21 -14.93
N ALA A 100 7.60 -16.30 -14.09
CA ALA A 100 7.32 -15.28 -13.08
C ALA A 100 8.47 -15.16 -12.06
N GLU A 101 8.98 -16.28 -11.57
CA GLU A 101 10.13 -16.32 -10.67
C GLU A 101 11.38 -15.74 -11.32
N GLU A 102 11.67 -16.07 -12.58
CA GLU A 102 12.80 -15.51 -13.33
C GLU A 102 12.74 -13.97 -13.44
N MET A 103 11.53 -13.39 -13.57
CA MET A 103 11.37 -11.94 -13.56
C MET A 103 11.66 -11.33 -12.19
N LEU A 104 11.26 -11.97 -11.10
CA LEU A 104 11.56 -11.49 -9.75
C LEU A 104 13.04 -11.62 -9.40
N ASP A 105 13.68 -12.70 -9.84
CA ASP A 105 15.12 -12.88 -9.70
C ASP A 105 15.88 -11.80 -10.47
N LEU A 106 15.41 -11.42 -11.67
CA LEU A 106 15.96 -10.31 -12.43
C LEU A 106 15.80 -8.99 -11.68
N VAL A 107 14.61 -8.70 -11.13
CA VAL A 107 14.38 -7.51 -10.30
C VAL A 107 15.38 -7.45 -9.15
N LEU A 108 15.50 -8.53 -8.37
CA LEU A 108 16.38 -8.57 -7.19
C LEU A 108 17.87 -8.58 -7.54
N SER A 109 18.24 -8.97 -8.76
CA SER A 109 19.63 -8.85 -9.22
C SER A 109 20.03 -7.40 -9.50
N GLN A 110 19.09 -6.54 -9.87
CA GLN A 110 19.32 -5.14 -10.23
C GLN A 110 19.00 -4.19 -9.07
N ASP A 111 17.89 -4.45 -8.38
CA ASP A 111 17.48 -3.80 -7.14
C ASP A 111 17.26 -4.86 -6.05
N PRO A 112 18.35 -5.24 -5.34
CA PRO A 112 18.27 -6.20 -4.24
C PRO A 112 17.35 -5.76 -3.11
N ASP A 113 16.97 -4.48 -3.03
CA ASP A 113 16.11 -3.95 -1.98
C ASP A 113 14.66 -3.71 -2.42
N HIS A 114 14.31 -4.14 -3.64
CA HIS A 114 12.96 -4.04 -4.16
C HIS A 114 11.97 -4.78 -3.26
N PHE A 115 11.15 -4.02 -2.53
CA PHE A 115 10.28 -4.56 -1.49
C PHE A 115 9.33 -5.63 -2.02
N GLU A 116 8.58 -5.34 -3.08
CA GLU A 116 7.56 -6.27 -3.58
C GLU A 116 8.16 -7.61 -4.03
N ALA A 117 9.23 -7.58 -4.82
CA ALA A 117 9.93 -8.79 -5.27
C ALA A 117 10.51 -9.60 -4.11
N LYS A 118 11.10 -8.94 -3.09
CA LYS A 118 11.58 -9.60 -1.86
C LYS A 118 10.44 -10.34 -1.15
N MET A 119 9.30 -9.67 -0.97
CA MET A 119 8.19 -10.27 -0.24
C MET A 119 7.60 -11.47 -0.99
N TRP A 120 7.49 -11.39 -2.31
CA TRP A 120 7.10 -12.56 -3.12
C TRP A 120 8.06 -13.72 -2.97
N LYS A 121 9.38 -13.49 -3.08
CA LYS A 121 10.36 -14.57 -2.95
C LYS A 121 10.38 -15.18 -1.55
N ASN A 122 10.19 -14.38 -0.51
CA ASN A 122 10.19 -14.87 0.87
C ASN A 122 8.88 -15.58 1.25
N TYR A 123 7.77 -15.24 0.60
CA TYR A 123 6.42 -15.65 0.99
C TYR A 123 5.58 -16.03 -0.23
N TRP A 124 6.14 -16.81 -1.15
CA TRP A 124 5.54 -17.12 -2.45
C TRP A 124 4.09 -17.61 -2.38
N GLU A 125 3.79 -18.46 -1.39
CA GLU A 125 2.48 -19.09 -1.24
C GLU A 125 1.42 -18.16 -0.63
N THR A 126 1.82 -17.17 0.17
CA THR A 126 0.89 -16.37 0.99
C THR A 126 0.90 -14.88 0.65
N TRP A 127 1.94 -14.40 -0.03
CA TRP A 127 2.02 -13.02 -0.45
C TRP A 127 1.19 -12.79 -1.71
N SER A 128 0.23 -11.90 -1.58
CA SER A 128 -0.72 -11.59 -2.64
C SER A 128 -0.20 -10.47 -3.53
N ASP A 129 -0.27 -10.72 -4.84
CA ASP A 129 0.00 -9.74 -5.90
C ASP A 129 -1.10 -8.66 -6.00
N ALA A 130 -0.85 -7.62 -6.81
CA ALA A 130 -1.74 -6.49 -6.96
C ALA A 130 -3.18 -6.86 -7.40
N LEU A 131 -3.34 -7.92 -8.21
CA LEU A 131 -4.63 -8.32 -8.79
C LEU A 131 -5.61 -8.89 -7.75
N ARG A 132 -5.09 -9.26 -6.58
CA ARG A 132 -5.90 -9.77 -5.47
C ARG A 132 -6.58 -8.68 -4.64
N TYR A 133 -6.32 -7.41 -4.95
CA TYR A 133 -6.84 -6.26 -4.23
C TYR A 133 -7.81 -5.45 -5.08
N PRO A 134 -8.80 -4.79 -4.44
CA PRO A 134 -9.78 -4.00 -5.15
C PRO A 134 -9.13 -2.90 -5.98
N LYS A 135 -9.62 -2.72 -7.21
CA LYS A 135 -9.28 -1.55 -8.02
C LYS A 135 -9.70 -0.29 -7.26
N TRP A 136 -8.83 0.71 -7.25
CA TRP A 136 -9.07 1.98 -6.59
C TRP A 136 -8.42 3.15 -7.32
N ASP A 137 -9.15 4.25 -7.43
CA ASP A 137 -8.70 5.49 -8.06
C ASP A 137 -9.43 6.71 -7.47
N GLU A 138 -8.93 7.92 -7.72
CA GLU A 138 -9.51 9.16 -7.17
C GLU A 138 -10.93 9.46 -7.71
N GLN A 139 -11.39 8.74 -8.75
CA GLN A 139 -12.74 8.88 -9.32
C GLN A 139 -13.77 7.98 -8.62
N SER A 140 -13.33 7.07 -7.76
CA SER A 140 -14.19 6.15 -7.03
C SER A 140 -15.15 6.91 -6.11
N SER A 141 -16.46 6.75 -6.34
CA SER A 141 -17.53 7.43 -5.59
C SER A 141 -18.22 6.54 -4.55
N SER A 142 -17.89 5.25 -4.52
CA SER A 142 -18.42 4.28 -3.55
C SER A 142 -17.31 3.31 -3.16
N LEU A 143 -17.29 2.88 -1.90
CA LEU A 143 -16.36 1.87 -1.42
C LEU A 143 -16.58 0.55 -2.16
N HIS A 144 -15.48 -0.04 -2.60
CA HIS A 144 -15.50 -1.41 -3.05
C HIS A 144 -15.98 -2.32 -1.90
N PRO A 145 -16.80 -3.37 -2.14
CA PRO A 145 -17.33 -4.21 -1.06
C PRO A 145 -16.27 -4.77 -0.10
N VAL A 146 -15.11 -5.20 -0.63
CA VAL A 146 -13.95 -5.62 0.19
C VAL A 146 -13.49 -4.52 1.14
N MET A 147 -13.40 -3.28 0.65
CA MET A 147 -12.96 -2.14 1.46
C MET A 147 -13.99 -1.78 2.54
N ALA A 148 -15.28 -1.87 2.21
CA ALA A 148 -16.37 -1.67 3.17
C ALA A 148 -16.36 -2.74 4.28
N THR A 149 -16.17 -4.02 3.92
CA THR A 149 -16.03 -5.12 4.89
C THR A 149 -14.84 -4.90 5.83
N HIS A 150 -13.68 -4.51 5.29
CA HIS A 150 -12.50 -4.20 6.09
C HIS A 150 -12.74 -2.99 7.03
N LEU A 151 -13.39 -1.94 6.55
CA LEU A 151 -13.72 -0.77 7.38
C LEU A 151 -14.65 -1.16 8.55
N ASN A 152 -15.64 -2.02 8.31
CA ASN A 152 -16.60 -2.47 9.33
C ASN A 152 -15.95 -3.27 10.47
N ILE A 153 -14.81 -3.91 10.24
CA ILE A 153 -14.03 -4.61 11.28
C ILE A 153 -12.87 -3.77 11.83
N GLY A 154 -12.83 -2.46 11.53
CA GLY A 154 -11.82 -1.53 12.04
C GLY A 154 -10.48 -1.55 11.30
N HIS A 155 -10.40 -2.19 10.12
CA HIS A 155 -9.20 -2.15 9.27
C HIS A 155 -9.22 -0.90 8.39
N HIS A 156 -8.66 0.19 8.93
CA HIS A 156 -8.64 1.49 8.26
C HIS A 156 -7.55 1.61 7.20
N VAL A 157 -6.37 1.02 7.43
CA VAL A 157 -5.29 0.98 6.42
C VAL A 157 -5.45 -0.30 5.61
N GLN A 158 -5.69 -0.16 4.32
CA GLN A 158 -6.08 -1.26 3.44
C GLN A 158 -5.20 -1.27 2.20
N ILE A 159 -4.96 -2.46 1.62
CA ILE A 159 -4.27 -2.57 0.33
C ILE A 159 -5.29 -2.43 -0.79
N VAL A 160 -4.92 -1.64 -1.79
CA VAL A 160 -5.69 -1.43 -3.01
C VAL A 160 -4.79 -1.52 -4.25
N ARG A 161 -5.41 -1.66 -5.41
CA ARG A 161 -4.74 -1.63 -6.71
C ARG A 161 -5.10 -0.35 -7.48
N ASP A 162 -4.12 0.49 -7.75
CA ASP A 162 -4.26 1.57 -8.73
C ASP A 162 -3.58 1.08 -10.02
N GLY A 163 -4.32 0.96 -11.12
CA GLY A 163 -3.80 0.37 -12.36
C GLY A 163 -3.17 -1.01 -12.13
N MET A 164 -1.87 -1.16 -12.40
CA MET A 164 -1.11 -2.39 -12.10
C MET A 164 -0.23 -2.29 -10.85
N GLN A 165 -0.35 -1.19 -10.10
CA GLN A 165 0.45 -0.91 -8.91
C GLN A 165 -0.32 -1.25 -7.63
N LYS A 166 0.30 -2.04 -6.76
CA LYS A 166 -0.17 -2.23 -5.39
C LYS A 166 0.17 -1.00 -4.55
N THR A 167 -0.80 -0.50 -3.79
CA THR A 167 -0.63 0.66 -2.91
C THR A 167 -1.57 0.54 -1.71
N LEU A 168 -1.61 1.57 -0.87
CA LEU A 168 -2.43 1.62 0.34
C LEU A 168 -3.53 2.67 0.22
N ALA A 169 -4.64 2.43 0.91
CA ALA A 169 -5.69 3.40 1.17
C ALA A 169 -5.93 3.48 2.68
N ILE A 170 -5.95 4.69 3.22
CA ILE A 170 -6.42 4.98 4.58
C ILE A 170 -7.88 5.35 4.46
N VAL A 171 -8.77 4.47 4.90
CA VAL A 171 -10.23 4.62 4.81
C VAL A 171 -10.76 5.03 6.17
N THR A 172 -11.38 6.21 6.23
CA THR A 172 -11.91 6.79 7.47
C THR A 172 -13.38 7.14 7.31
N GLY A 173 -14.22 6.57 8.17
CA GLY A 173 -15.62 6.98 8.28
C GLY A 173 -15.72 8.33 8.99
N VAL A 174 -16.42 9.28 8.39
CA VAL A 174 -16.58 10.64 8.91
C VAL A 174 -18.06 11.03 8.91
N GLN A 175 -18.43 11.89 9.87
CA GLN A 175 -19.72 12.56 9.88
C GLN A 175 -19.51 13.98 9.38
N GLY A 176 -20.09 14.34 8.24
CA GLY A 176 -19.91 15.69 7.70
C GLY A 176 -20.61 15.91 6.35
N PRO A 177 -20.76 17.19 5.93
CA PRO A 177 -21.22 17.55 4.60
C PRO A 177 -20.23 17.04 3.52
N PRO A 178 -20.62 17.06 2.23
CA PRO A 178 -19.68 16.79 1.15
C PRO A 178 -18.49 17.75 1.22
N PHE A 179 -17.27 17.21 1.10
CA PHE A 179 -16.03 17.99 1.13
C PHE A 179 -15.88 18.82 -0.14
N ASP A 180 -15.32 20.04 -0.02
CA ASP A 180 -15.00 20.86 -1.18
C ASP A 180 -13.94 20.15 -2.05
N LYS A 181 -13.92 20.40 -3.36
CA LYS A 181 -12.88 19.83 -4.24
C LYS A 181 -11.47 20.34 -3.88
N ARG A 182 -11.39 21.54 -3.31
CA ARG A 182 -10.17 22.22 -2.84
C ARG A 182 -9.71 21.77 -1.46
N THR A 183 -10.47 20.88 -0.81
CA THR A 183 -10.09 20.27 0.46
C THR A 183 -8.72 19.63 0.35
N GLN A 184 -7.82 20.04 1.24
CA GLN A 184 -6.48 19.45 1.31
C GLN A 184 -6.47 18.39 2.39
N VAL A 185 -5.67 17.36 2.16
CA VAL A 185 -5.47 16.28 3.11
C VAL A 185 -4.00 16.01 3.32
N LYS A 186 -3.64 15.71 4.56
CA LYS A 186 -2.29 15.32 4.98
C LYS A 186 -2.38 14.17 5.96
N VAL A 187 -1.30 13.42 6.11
CA VAL A 187 -1.22 12.36 7.13
C VAL A 187 0.15 12.40 7.76
N ASP A 188 0.20 12.38 9.09
CA ASP A 188 1.44 12.18 9.84
C ASP A 188 1.42 10.85 10.60
N TRP A 189 2.59 10.26 10.84
CA TRP A 189 2.78 8.94 11.44
C TRP A 189 3.70 9.05 12.64
N VAL A 190 3.39 8.36 13.73
CA VAL A 190 4.13 8.44 15.00
C VAL A 190 4.32 7.04 15.56
N LEU A 191 5.54 6.76 16.03
CA LEU A 191 5.84 5.61 16.86
C LEU A 191 5.94 6.04 18.32
N SER A 192 5.00 5.58 19.13
CA SER A 192 4.97 5.84 20.56
C SER A 192 5.50 4.66 21.36
N LYS A 193 6.50 4.95 22.20
CA LYS A 193 7.10 3.99 23.13
C LYS A 193 6.26 3.95 24.40
N THR A 194 5.21 3.14 24.39
CA THR A 194 4.33 3.00 25.55
C THR A 194 4.89 1.99 26.55
N PRO A 195 4.48 2.02 27.83
CA PRO A 195 4.83 0.98 28.82
C PRO A 195 4.41 -0.44 28.43
N TYR A 196 3.51 -0.58 27.46
CA TYR A 196 2.97 -1.85 26.99
C TYR A 196 3.63 -2.36 25.70
N GLY A 197 4.54 -1.57 25.12
CA GLY A 197 5.19 -1.85 23.84
C GLY A 197 5.01 -0.71 22.82
N PRO A 198 5.64 -0.84 21.64
CA PRO A 198 5.55 0.17 20.59
C PRO A 198 4.16 0.22 19.96
N LEU A 199 3.61 1.42 19.83
CA LEU A 199 2.33 1.70 19.18
C LEU A 199 2.55 2.63 18.00
N VAL A 200 2.02 2.27 16.83
CA VAL A 200 1.99 3.17 15.67
C VAL A 200 0.67 3.91 15.64
N ALA A 201 0.72 5.22 15.80
CA ALA A 201 -0.40 6.13 15.61
C ALA A 201 -0.25 6.87 14.27
N TYR A 202 -1.36 7.25 13.66
CA TYR A 202 -1.37 8.11 12.49
C TYR A 202 -2.51 9.10 12.55
N TYR A 203 -2.27 10.25 11.90
CA TYR A 203 -3.09 11.43 12.05
C TYR A 203 -3.49 11.98 10.68
N PRO A 204 -4.65 11.60 10.14
CA PRO A 204 -5.20 12.28 8.98
C PRO A 204 -5.65 13.69 9.36
N LYS A 205 -5.19 14.69 8.61
CA LYS A 205 -5.58 16.08 8.72
C LYS A 205 -6.35 16.51 7.48
N VAL A 206 -7.53 17.07 7.69
CA VAL A 206 -8.42 17.59 6.64
C VAL A 206 -8.48 19.11 6.79
N ILE A 207 -8.23 19.83 5.70
CA ILE A 207 -8.17 21.29 5.67
C ILE A 207 -9.19 21.79 4.64
N GLU A 208 -10.32 22.28 5.13
CA GLU A 208 -11.35 22.92 4.31
C GLU A 208 -10.93 24.35 3.92
N PRO A 209 -11.32 24.86 2.73
CA PRO A 209 -10.97 26.22 2.31
C PRO A 209 -11.45 27.33 3.25
N SER A 210 -12.56 27.13 3.94
CA SER A 210 -13.19 28.12 4.83
C SER A 210 -13.41 27.58 6.25
N GLY A 211 -12.76 26.47 6.61
CA GLY A 211 -12.94 25.82 7.90
C GLY A 211 -11.63 25.66 8.65
N GLU A 212 -11.73 25.47 9.96
CA GLU A 212 -10.58 25.07 10.78
C GLU A 212 -10.12 23.66 10.38
N PRO A 213 -8.80 23.40 10.36
CA PRO A 213 -8.29 22.06 10.12
C PRO A 213 -8.82 21.06 11.16
N SER A 214 -9.33 19.93 10.67
CA SER A 214 -9.70 18.79 11.51
C SER A 214 -8.56 17.79 11.51
N ILE A 215 -8.21 17.26 12.68
CA ILE A 215 -7.23 16.19 12.84
C ILE A 215 -7.94 15.00 13.47
N MET A 216 -7.83 13.85 12.82
CA MET A 216 -8.33 12.58 13.32
C MET A 216 -7.15 11.77 13.86
N GLU A 217 -7.38 10.97 14.89
CA GLU A 217 -6.38 10.06 15.46
C GLU A 217 -6.81 8.62 15.22
N ALA A 218 -5.88 7.80 14.75
CA ALA A 218 -6.09 6.38 14.56
C ALA A 218 -4.78 5.61 14.77
N PHE A 219 -4.88 4.28 14.83
CA PHE A 219 -3.79 3.40 15.22
C PHE A 219 -3.65 2.25 14.24
N LEU A 220 -2.40 1.88 13.93
CA LEU A 220 -2.08 0.73 13.10
C LEU A 220 -1.61 -0.42 14.01
N PRO A 221 -2.36 -1.52 14.15
CA PRO A 221 -1.96 -2.64 14.99
C PRO A 221 -0.75 -3.39 14.38
N ILE A 222 0.43 -3.26 15.01
CA ILE A 222 1.66 -3.95 14.58
C ILE A 222 1.87 -5.20 15.44
N PHE A 223 1.00 -6.19 15.30
CA PHE A 223 1.14 -7.45 16.03
C PHE A 223 2.28 -8.30 15.47
N GLN A 224 2.87 -9.14 16.32
CA GLN A 224 3.90 -10.08 15.91
C GLN A 224 3.31 -11.05 14.87
N PRO A 225 3.90 -11.15 13.66
CA PRO A 225 3.44 -12.14 12.69
C PRO A 225 3.69 -13.54 13.23
N GLN A 226 2.68 -14.41 13.19
CA GLN A 226 2.85 -15.82 13.56
C GLN A 226 3.67 -16.54 12.48
N PHE A 227 4.54 -17.46 12.90
CA PHE A 227 5.34 -18.26 11.99
C PHE A 227 4.39 -19.03 11.04
N ASN A 228 4.56 -18.84 9.72
CA ASN A 228 3.72 -19.39 8.63
C ASN A 228 2.33 -18.77 8.41
N GLN A 229 1.96 -17.68 9.09
CA GLN A 229 0.74 -16.91 8.79
C GLN A 229 1.12 -15.50 8.35
N VAL A 230 1.78 -15.40 7.20
CA VAL A 230 2.12 -14.11 6.60
C VAL A 230 0.94 -13.63 5.79
N SER A 231 0.27 -12.60 6.28
CA SER A 231 -0.76 -11.87 5.56
C SER A 231 -0.28 -10.46 5.26
N PRO A 232 -0.27 -10.01 3.99
CA PRO A 232 0.11 -8.65 3.63
C PRO A 232 -0.80 -7.57 4.25
N LEU A 233 -1.99 -7.98 4.73
CA LEU A 233 -2.98 -7.11 5.37
C LEU A 233 -2.69 -6.82 6.85
N GLU A 234 -1.75 -7.53 7.48
CA GLU A 234 -1.38 -7.27 8.87
C GLU A 234 -0.60 -5.96 8.99
N GLY A 235 -0.83 -5.20 10.07
CA GLY A 235 -0.21 -3.88 10.24
C GLY A 235 1.31 -3.89 10.16
N TYR A 236 1.96 -4.99 10.59
CA TYR A 236 3.39 -5.19 10.42
C TYR A 236 3.86 -5.13 8.95
N PHE A 237 3.10 -5.69 8.02
CA PHE A 237 3.41 -5.64 6.60
C PHE A 237 2.87 -4.38 5.92
N LEU A 238 1.79 -3.79 6.45
CA LEU A 238 1.25 -2.52 5.95
C LEU A 238 2.23 -1.36 6.20
N ILE A 239 2.84 -1.25 7.39
CA ILE A 239 3.81 -0.18 7.66
C ILE A 239 5.06 -0.30 6.80
N GLN A 240 5.51 -1.53 6.53
CA GLN A 240 6.60 -1.79 5.60
C GLN A 240 6.21 -1.38 4.17
N GLN A 241 5.04 -1.79 3.68
CA GLN A 241 4.55 -1.37 2.35
C GLN A 241 4.47 0.16 2.23
N LEU A 242 4.03 0.84 3.29
CA LEU A 242 3.96 2.29 3.32
C LEU A 242 5.35 2.96 3.17
N ALA A 243 6.41 2.34 3.70
CA ALA A 243 7.78 2.84 3.60
C ALA A 243 8.37 2.80 2.17
N PHE A 244 7.77 1.98 1.29
CA PHE A 244 8.24 1.74 -0.08
C PHE A 244 7.23 2.16 -1.16
N THR A 245 5.98 2.48 -0.81
CA THR A 245 4.99 2.98 -1.77
C THR A 245 5.26 4.45 -2.14
N PRO A 246 5.18 4.83 -3.42
CA PRO A 246 5.41 6.22 -3.84
C PRO A 246 4.25 7.17 -3.49
N TYR A 247 3.09 6.62 -3.15
CA TYR A 247 1.87 7.34 -2.72
C TYR A 247 0.93 6.37 -2.00
N PHE A 248 -0.09 6.91 -1.36
CA PHE A 248 -1.23 6.17 -0.84
C PHE A 248 -2.49 7.04 -0.96
N PHE A 249 -3.67 6.46 -0.80
CA PHE A 249 -4.93 7.20 -0.79
C PHE A 249 -5.34 7.57 0.63
N LEU A 250 -5.93 8.75 0.81
CA LEU A 250 -6.82 9.02 1.95
C LEU A 250 -8.25 9.10 1.43
N THR A 251 -9.09 8.21 1.93
CA THR A 251 -10.49 8.07 1.57
C THR A 251 -11.36 8.41 2.79
N LEU A 252 -12.19 9.45 2.67
CA LEU A 252 -13.20 9.81 3.67
C LEU A 252 -14.57 9.35 3.19
N THR A 253 -15.31 8.66 4.06
CA THR A 253 -16.58 8.02 3.68
C THR A 253 -17.71 8.31 4.66
N SER A 254 -18.94 8.28 4.17
CA SER A 254 -20.16 8.19 4.99
C SER A 254 -20.88 6.90 4.63
N GLY A 255 -20.75 5.88 5.47
CA GLY A 255 -21.09 4.51 5.08
C GLY A 255 -20.23 4.07 3.89
N ASN A 256 -20.88 3.64 2.81
CA ASN A 256 -20.20 3.24 1.57
C ASN A 256 -19.98 4.39 0.60
N ASP A 257 -20.57 5.56 0.82
CA ASP A 257 -20.40 6.70 -0.07
C ASP A 257 -19.03 7.34 0.16
N VAL A 258 -18.27 7.52 -0.91
CA VAL A 258 -16.96 8.19 -0.86
C VAL A 258 -17.18 9.68 -0.98
N LEU A 259 -16.92 10.40 0.11
CA LEU A 259 -17.06 11.85 0.17
C LEU A 259 -15.82 12.57 -0.35
N LEU A 260 -14.64 11.99 -0.11
CA LEU A 260 -13.36 12.47 -0.60
C LEU A 260 -12.44 11.28 -0.81
N ASN A 261 -11.78 11.22 -1.97
CA ASN A 261 -10.67 10.30 -2.20
C ASN A 261 -9.53 11.08 -2.84
N ARG A 262 -8.35 11.02 -2.22
CA ARG A 262 -7.19 11.80 -2.65
C ARG A 262 -5.94 10.97 -2.59
N LYS A 263 -5.16 11.05 -3.66
CA LYS A 263 -3.81 10.50 -3.70
C LYS A 263 -2.85 11.43 -2.96
N ILE A 264 -2.21 10.89 -1.93
CA ILE A 264 -1.23 11.59 -1.12
C ILE A 264 0.16 11.13 -1.54
N PHE A 265 0.98 12.10 -1.93
CA PHE A 265 2.40 11.91 -2.22
C PHE A 265 3.19 12.41 -1.01
N PRO A 266 3.61 11.51 -0.09
CA PRO A 266 4.33 11.93 1.10
C PRO A 266 5.66 12.59 0.70
N GLY A 267 6.00 13.69 1.38
CA GLY A 267 7.29 14.34 1.22
C GLY A 267 8.43 13.53 1.83
N GLU A 268 9.67 13.96 1.59
CA GLU A 268 10.88 13.23 2.00
C GLU A 268 10.95 13.03 3.52
N LYS A 269 10.51 14.02 4.32
CA LYS A 269 10.54 13.89 5.78
C LYS A 269 9.53 12.86 6.25
N THR A 270 8.34 12.86 5.66
CA THR A 270 7.29 11.87 5.98
C THR A 270 7.74 10.46 5.62
N ILE A 271 8.35 10.27 4.44
CA ILE A 271 8.89 8.98 4.02
C ILE A 271 10.03 8.53 4.95
N SER A 272 10.97 9.42 5.30
CA SER A 272 12.06 9.11 6.23
C SER A 272 11.50 8.66 7.57
N LYS A 273 10.53 9.40 8.12
CA LYS A 273 9.87 9.07 9.38
C LYS A 273 9.22 7.68 9.34
N ILE A 274 8.48 7.35 8.29
CA ILE A 274 7.86 6.02 8.12
C ILE A 274 8.92 4.91 8.05
N ARG A 275 10.05 5.15 7.37
CA ARG A 275 11.18 4.21 7.28
C ARG A 275 11.88 4.01 8.62
N ASP A 276 12.05 5.07 9.40
CA ASP A 276 12.64 5.00 10.73
C ASP A 276 11.74 4.18 11.67
N ILE A 277 10.43 4.46 11.67
CA ILE A 277 9.43 3.68 12.41
C ILE A 277 9.51 2.19 12.01
N THR A 278 9.53 1.92 10.72
CA THR A 278 9.61 0.55 10.19
C THR A 278 10.89 -0.15 10.63
N SER A 279 12.03 0.52 10.52
CA SER A 279 13.34 -0.03 10.88
C SER A 279 13.43 -0.32 12.38
N GLU A 280 12.90 0.56 13.23
CA GLU A 280 12.84 0.35 14.67
C GLU A 280 11.96 -0.86 15.04
N LEU A 281 10.77 -0.98 14.43
CA LEU A 281 9.86 -2.09 14.70
C LEU A 281 10.45 -3.44 14.29
N VAL A 282 11.15 -3.51 13.16
CA VAL A 282 11.71 -4.79 12.68
C VAL A 282 12.99 -5.15 13.42
N SER A 283 13.85 -4.18 13.75
CA SER A 283 15.12 -4.45 14.44
C SER A 283 14.92 -4.81 15.92
N SER A 284 14.01 -4.12 16.61
CA SER A 284 13.82 -4.29 18.06
C SER A 284 13.16 -5.61 18.46
N ARG A 285 12.45 -6.26 17.52
CA ARG A 285 11.53 -7.39 17.81
C ARG A 285 10.60 -7.14 19.01
N SER A 286 10.39 -5.86 19.36
CA SER A 286 9.56 -5.45 20.46
C SER A 286 8.17 -5.28 19.87
N TYR A 287 7.30 -6.26 20.10
CA TYR A 287 5.94 -6.25 19.58
C TYR A 287 4.96 -5.91 20.70
N LEU A 288 3.91 -5.16 20.35
CA LEU A 288 2.80 -4.90 21.25
C LEU A 288 1.85 -6.12 21.22
N PRO A 289 1.67 -6.86 22.33
CA PRO A 289 0.74 -7.97 22.35
C PRO A 289 -0.70 -7.49 22.13
N GLN A 290 -1.52 -8.27 21.40
CA GLN A 290 -2.88 -7.89 21.04
C GLN A 290 -3.74 -7.50 22.27
N HIS A 291 -3.63 -8.25 23.37
CA HIS A 291 -4.38 -7.98 24.60
C HIS A 291 -3.96 -6.68 25.32
N GLN A 292 -2.79 -6.11 24.98
CA GLN A 292 -2.30 -4.85 25.55
C GLN A 292 -2.53 -3.64 24.62
N PHE A 293 -3.02 -3.89 23.40
CA PHE A 293 -3.19 -2.84 22.39
C PHE A 293 -4.07 -1.68 22.88
N GLN A 294 -5.19 -1.98 23.52
CA GLN A 294 -6.09 -0.97 24.08
C GLN A 294 -5.44 -0.14 25.18
N SER A 295 -4.62 -0.76 26.05
CA SER A 295 -3.89 -0.05 27.11
C SER A 295 -2.81 0.87 26.54
N ALA A 296 -2.12 0.43 25.48
CA ALA A 296 -1.16 1.26 24.75
C ALA A 296 -1.84 2.47 24.08
N MET A 297 -2.98 2.27 23.41
CA MET A 297 -3.78 3.35 22.83
C MET A 297 -4.18 4.38 23.90
N GLN A 298 -4.78 3.92 25.00
CA GLN A 298 -5.21 4.82 26.08
C GLN A 298 -4.04 5.59 26.68
N TRP A 299 -2.89 4.95 26.86
CA TRP A 299 -1.69 5.62 27.34
C TRP A 299 -1.23 6.68 26.34
N HIS A 300 -1.16 6.35 25.04
CA HIS A 300 -0.79 7.29 24.00
C HIS A 300 -1.70 8.51 23.98
N MET A 301 -3.02 8.31 23.96
CA MET A 301 -4.02 9.38 23.95
C MET A 301 -3.89 10.33 25.15
N ASN A 302 -3.43 9.83 26.29
CA ASN A 302 -3.27 10.63 27.51
C ASN A 302 -1.91 11.34 27.62
N ASN A 303 -0.90 10.92 26.84
CA ASN A 303 0.50 11.35 27.04
C ASN A 303 1.14 11.96 25.78
N PHE A 304 0.57 11.74 24.59
CA PHE A 304 1.14 12.27 23.35
C PHE A 304 0.82 13.76 23.19
N ASP A 305 1.86 14.55 22.89
CA ASP A 305 1.71 15.97 22.60
C ASP A 305 1.51 16.18 21.10
N MET A 306 0.29 16.60 20.73
CA MET A 306 -0.10 16.88 19.35
C MET A 306 0.73 17.99 18.69
N SER A 307 1.47 18.80 19.45
CA SER A 307 2.39 19.81 18.90
C SER A 307 3.58 19.20 18.14
N GLN A 308 3.86 17.91 18.37
CA GLN A 308 4.93 17.16 17.69
C GLN A 308 4.59 16.75 16.24
N LEU A 309 3.36 16.97 15.79
CA LEU A 309 2.93 16.61 14.44
C LEU A 309 3.50 17.59 13.39
N THR A 310 4.07 17.04 12.32
CA THR A 310 4.87 17.81 11.34
C THR A 310 4.24 17.99 9.96
N PHE A 311 3.10 17.35 9.68
CA PHE A 311 2.27 17.45 8.46
C PHE A 311 2.95 18.08 7.22
N GLU A 312 3.64 17.26 6.43
CA GLU A 312 4.24 17.67 5.15
C GLU A 312 3.21 17.67 4.02
#